data_AF-A0A0A2FB52-F1
#
_entry.id   AF-A0A0A2FB52-F1
#
_cell.length_a   1.000
_cell.length_b   1.000
_cell.length_c   1.000
_cell.angle_alpha   90.00
_cell.angle_beta   90.00
_cell.angle_gamma   90.00
#
_symmetry.space_group_name_H-M   'P 1'
#
loop_
_entity.id
_entity.type
_entity.pdbx_description
1 polymer ?
#
loop_
_entity_poly.entity_id
_entity_poly.type
_entity_poly.pdbx_seq_one_letter_code
_entity_poly.pdbx_strand_id
1 'polypeptide(L)'
;MKKLFLIACLEMFMFGCSPILKSNSNDIGQKAISDNFLLSETESAYLNSIFEATRKDFDFANKQVGFVKISGERGKNHYFDMQEKHSADPNYPCDNGTLYIFNAAQKAESGGYDAAIVYWCKFSLRTEDVVKRLRTKH
;
A
#
# COMPACT_ATOMS: atom_id res chain seq x y z
N MET A 1 -3.66 -46.86 -15.03
CA MET A 1 -4.94 -46.15 -14.87
C MET A 1 -5.10 -45.73 -13.42
N LYS A 2 -5.60 -44.50 -13.21
CA LYS A 2 -6.00 -43.85 -11.96
C LYS A 2 -4.89 -43.31 -11.05
N LYS A 3 -4.67 -42.02 -11.26
CA LYS A 3 -4.04 -41.02 -10.38
C LYS A 3 -4.71 -41.04 -9.00
N LEU A 4 -3.93 -40.82 -7.94
CA LEU A 4 -4.40 -40.27 -6.68
C LEU A 4 -3.30 -39.34 -6.13
N PHE A 5 -3.38 -38.06 -6.50
CA PHE A 5 -2.68 -36.99 -5.81
C PHE A 5 -3.46 -36.68 -4.55
N LEU A 6 -2.86 -36.93 -3.37
CA LEU A 6 -3.37 -36.48 -2.09
C LEU A 6 -2.82 -35.07 -1.83
N ILE A 7 -3.67 -34.07 -2.08
CA ILE A 7 -3.48 -32.69 -1.64
C ILE A 7 -3.99 -32.64 -0.19
N ALA A 8 -3.07 -32.50 0.77
CA ALA A 8 -3.45 -32.23 2.15
C ALA A 8 -3.68 -30.71 2.30
N CYS A 9 -4.94 -30.35 2.48
CA CYS A 9 -5.41 -29.01 2.77
C CYS A 9 -4.87 -28.52 4.13
N LEU A 10 -4.40 -27.28 4.12
CA LEU A 10 -4.97 -26.15 4.88
C LEU A 10 -5.42 -26.48 6.32
N GLU A 11 -4.72 -25.94 7.31
CA GLU A 11 -5.17 -24.86 8.21
C GLU A 11 -4.41 -24.90 9.55
N MET A 12 -4.07 -23.71 10.05
CA MET A 12 -4.40 -23.21 11.40
C MET A 12 -3.70 -21.85 11.57
N PHE A 13 -4.24 -20.82 10.92
CA PHE A 13 -3.82 -19.44 11.13
C PHE A 13 -4.54 -18.93 12.40
N MET A 14 -3.87 -19.05 13.55
CA MET A 14 -4.36 -18.52 14.82
C MET A 14 -4.09 -17.02 14.87
N PHE A 15 -4.98 -16.19 14.29
CA PHE A 15 -5.01 -14.76 14.60
C PHE A 15 -5.67 -14.59 15.99
N GLY A 16 -4.85 -14.38 17.00
CA GLY A 16 -5.32 -13.92 18.31
C GLY A 16 -5.84 -12.48 18.20
N CYS A 17 -7.13 -12.28 18.47
CA CYS A 17 -7.69 -10.96 18.71
C CYS A 17 -7.00 -10.33 19.93
N SER A 18 -6.31 -9.21 19.75
CA SER A 18 -5.91 -8.34 20.86
C SER A 18 -6.84 -7.14 20.93
N PRO A 19 -7.33 -6.76 22.12
CA PRO A 19 -8.26 -5.64 22.26
C PRO A 19 -7.53 -4.31 22.05
N ILE A 20 -8.14 -3.41 21.29
CA ILE A 20 -7.66 -2.05 21.06
C ILE A 20 -7.69 -1.29 22.40
N LEU A 21 -6.50 -0.98 22.92
CA LEU A 21 -6.30 -0.13 24.10
C LEU A 21 -6.61 1.33 23.72
N LYS A 22 -7.77 1.83 24.12
CA LYS A 22 -8.14 3.24 23.96
C LYS A 22 -7.43 4.05 25.05
N SER A 23 -6.33 4.72 24.69
CA SER A 23 -5.62 5.65 25.57
C SER A 23 -5.74 7.08 25.03
N ASN A 24 -6.41 7.95 25.78
CA ASN A 24 -6.45 9.39 25.50
C ASN A 24 -5.08 10.01 25.81
N SER A 25 -4.45 10.71 24.85
CA SER A 25 -3.39 11.68 25.16
C SER A 25 -3.18 12.66 24.01
N ASN A 26 -3.26 13.95 24.35
CA ASN A 26 -3.17 15.09 23.43
C ASN A 26 -1.73 15.49 23.04
N ASP A 27 -0.73 14.63 23.30
CA ASP A 27 0.66 14.78 22.83
C ASP A 27 1.09 13.66 21.83
N ILE A 28 0.13 12.84 21.39
CA ILE A 28 0.33 11.73 20.45
C ILE A 28 0.26 12.18 18.98
N GLY A 29 -0.14 13.43 18.73
CA GLY A 29 -0.47 13.94 17.39
C GLY A 29 0.64 13.78 16.35
N GLN A 30 1.88 14.16 16.63
CA GLN A 30 2.94 14.12 15.60
C GLN A 30 3.57 12.72 15.43
N LYS A 31 3.69 11.94 16.51
CA LYS A 31 4.32 10.62 16.48
C LYS A 31 3.39 9.52 15.94
N ALA A 32 2.09 9.59 16.21
CA ALA A 32 1.12 8.65 15.61
C ALA A 32 0.81 8.98 14.14
N ILE A 33 1.01 10.23 13.71
CA ILE A 33 0.92 10.60 12.28
C ILE A 33 2.11 10.00 11.51
N SER A 34 3.33 9.97 12.07
CA SER A 34 4.49 9.37 11.39
C SER A 34 4.37 7.85 11.22
N ASP A 35 3.85 7.15 12.24
CA ASP A 35 3.71 5.69 12.20
C ASP A 35 2.66 5.21 11.19
N ASN A 36 1.69 6.06 10.83
CA ASN A 36 0.70 5.76 9.80
C ASN A 36 1.25 5.85 8.36
N PHE A 37 2.45 6.40 8.14
CA PHE A 37 3.05 6.46 6.80
C PHE A 37 3.91 5.25 6.44
N LEU A 38 4.41 4.52 7.44
CA LEU A 38 5.20 3.32 7.22
C LEU A 38 4.28 2.13 6.94
N LEU A 39 4.74 1.26 6.04
CA LEU A 39 4.10 0.00 5.76
C LEU A 39 4.44 -0.99 6.88
N SER A 40 3.43 -1.71 7.37
CA SER A 40 3.65 -2.91 8.17
C SER A 40 4.29 -4.01 7.33
N GLU A 41 4.79 -5.06 7.99
CA GLU A 41 5.36 -6.22 7.30
C GLU A 41 4.33 -6.89 6.38
N THR A 42 3.08 -7.03 6.85
CA THR A 42 1.99 -7.61 6.05
C THR A 42 1.64 -6.74 4.84
N GLU A 43 1.52 -5.41 5.02
CA GLU A 43 1.28 -4.48 3.91
C GLU A 43 2.43 -4.53 2.88
N SER A 44 3.67 -4.58 3.36
CA SER A 44 4.86 -4.65 2.50
C SER A 44 4.91 -5.96 1.71
N ALA A 45 4.65 -7.10 2.36
CA ALA A 45 4.60 -8.41 1.71
C ALA A 45 3.49 -8.48 0.66
N TYR A 46 2.31 -7.93 0.97
CA TYR A 46 1.21 -7.82 0.01
C TYR A 46 1.61 -6.99 -1.22
N LEU A 47 2.16 -5.79 -1.01
CA LEU A 47 2.59 -4.92 -2.11
C LEU A 47 3.71 -5.55 -2.96
N ASN A 48 4.67 -6.24 -2.34
CA ASN A 48 5.70 -7.00 -3.04
C ASN A 48 5.12 -8.10 -3.95
N SER A 49 4.02 -8.74 -3.53
CA SER A 49 3.33 -9.75 -4.32
C SER A 49 2.55 -9.14 -5.48
N ILE A 50 1.69 -8.14 -5.22
CA ILE A 50 0.82 -7.59 -6.27
C ILE A 50 1.56 -6.76 -7.33
N PHE A 51 2.75 -6.27 -7.01
CA PHE A 51 3.63 -5.55 -7.93
C PHE A 51 4.84 -6.38 -8.40
N GLU A 52 4.86 -7.70 -8.21
CA GLU A 52 5.99 -8.56 -8.59
C GLU A 52 6.47 -8.32 -10.03
N ALA A 53 5.54 -8.16 -10.97
CA ALA A 53 5.84 -7.94 -12.38
C ALA A 53 6.43 -6.54 -12.69
N THR A 54 6.23 -5.54 -11.83
CA THR A 54 6.58 -4.13 -12.12
C THR A 54 7.61 -3.54 -11.15
N ARG A 55 7.74 -4.08 -9.94
CA ARG A 55 8.64 -3.57 -8.90
C ARG A 55 10.13 -3.83 -9.17
N LYS A 56 10.46 -4.76 -10.07
CA LYS A 56 11.84 -5.20 -10.32
C LYS A 56 12.50 -5.67 -9.01
N ASP A 57 13.59 -5.04 -8.62
CA ASP A 57 14.36 -5.27 -7.39
C ASP A 57 13.90 -4.40 -6.21
N PHE A 58 12.91 -3.53 -6.40
CA PHE A 58 12.35 -2.72 -5.32
C PHE A 58 11.61 -3.59 -4.30
N ASP A 59 12.01 -3.46 -3.04
CA ASP A 59 11.36 -4.08 -1.88
C ASP A 59 10.63 -2.99 -1.08
N PHE A 60 9.35 -3.22 -0.82
CA PHE A 60 8.49 -2.34 -0.03
C PHE A 60 8.82 -2.33 1.48
N ALA A 61 9.58 -3.31 1.99
CA ALA A 61 9.95 -3.37 3.40
C ALA A 61 10.70 -2.11 3.86
N ASN A 62 10.24 -1.53 4.96
CA ASN A 62 10.80 -0.29 5.56
C ASN A 62 10.83 0.91 4.59
N LYS A 63 9.96 0.94 3.58
CA LYS A 63 9.85 2.06 2.64
C LYS A 63 8.70 2.99 2.99
N GLN A 64 8.89 4.28 2.71
CA GLN A 64 7.82 5.26 2.79
C GLN A 64 7.14 5.36 1.42
N VAL A 65 5.88 4.93 1.33
CA VAL A 65 5.14 4.87 0.05
C VAL A 65 3.95 5.82 0.04
N GLY A 66 3.88 6.63 -1.01
CA GLY A 66 2.83 7.61 -1.21
C GLY A 66 1.62 7.00 -1.93
N PHE A 67 0.46 6.99 -1.28
CA PHE A 67 -0.79 6.52 -1.89
C PHE A 67 -1.56 7.71 -2.49
N VAL A 68 -1.67 7.73 -3.81
CA VAL A 68 -2.21 8.85 -4.57
C VAL A 68 -3.43 8.41 -5.35
N LYS A 69 -4.57 9.02 -5.01
CA LYS A 69 -5.77 9.00 -5.83
C LYS A 69 -5.95 10.36 -6.49
N ILE A 70 -6.38 10.39 -7.75
CA ILE A 70 -6.53 11.65 -8.50
C ILE A 70 -7.66 12.52 -7.93
N SER A 71 -8.72 11.90 -7.43
CA SER A 71 -9.88 12.60 -6.88
C SER A 71 -10.49 11.86 -5.69
N GLY A 72 -11.04 12.62 -4.74
CA GLY A 72 -11.64 12.10 -3.51
C GLY A 72 -10.60 11.68 -2.46
N GLU A 73 -11.02 10.79 -1.57
CA GLU A 73 -10.21 10.34 -0.45
C GLU A 73 -8.96 9.56 -0.90
N ARG A 74 -7.83 9.82 -0.22
CA ARG A 74 -6.50 9.29 -0.58
C ARG A 74 -5.74 8.89 0.67
N GLY A 75 -4.77 7.99 0.51
CA GLY A 75 -3.87 7.59 1.60
C GLY A 75 -3.77 6.08 1.73
N LYS A 76 -2.90 5.64 2.64
CA LYS A 76 -2.58 4.23 2.87
C LYS A 76 -3.85 3.43 3.22
N ASN A 77 -4.54 3.85 4.28
CA ASN A 77 -5.73 3.14 4.78
C ASN A 77 -6.81 3.05 3.70
N HIS A 78 -7.14 4.17 3.05
CA HIS A 78 -8.12 4.16 1.95
C HIS A 78 -7.70 3.23 0.80
N TYR A 79 -6.41 3.12 0.46
CA TYR A 79 -5.97 2.18 -0.56
C TYR A 79 -6.26 0.74 -0.15
N PHE A 80 -5.87 0.33 1.06
CA PHE A 80 -6.07 -1.03 1.53
C PHE A 80 -7.55 -1.37 1.77
N ASP A 81 -8.33 -0.45 2.33
CA ASP A 81 -9.77 -0.62 2.51
C ASP A 81 -10.49 -0.86 1.16
N MET A 82 -10.04 -0.18 0.10
CA MET A 82 -10.56 -0.41 -1.25
C MET A 82 -10.10 -1.75 -1.83
N GLN A 83 -8.85 -2.15 -1.63
CA GLN A 83 -8.38 -3.47 -2.05
C GLN A 83 -9.20 -4.58 -1.38
N GLU A 84 -9.42 -4.48 -0.07
CA GLU A 84 -10.23 -5.45 0.68
C GLU A 84 -11.67 -5.48 0.16
N LYS A 85 -12.34 -4.33 0.10
CA LYS A 85 -13.74 -4.21 -0.33
C LYS A 85 -13.99 -4.79 -1.72
N HIS A 86 -13.07 -4.57 -2.65
CA HIS A 86 -13.23 -4.96 -4.05
C HIS A 86 -12.60 -6.31 -4.38
N SER A 87 -11.79 -6.89 -3.48
CA SER A 87 -11.27 -8.26 -3.64
C SER A 87 -12.39 -9.32 -3.60
N ALA A 88 -13.50 -9.03 -2.93
CA ALA A 88 -14.65 -9.92 -2.78
C ALA A 88 -15.70 -9.80 -3.89
N ASP A 89 -15.63 -8.77 -4.75
CA ASP A 89 -16.60 -8.54 -5.82
C ASP A 89 -15.98 -8.81 -7.21
N PRO A 90 -16.24 -9.99 -7.82
CA PRO A 90 -15.68 -10.33 -9.12
C PRO A 90 -16.19 -9.43 -10.26
N ASN A 91 -17.28 -8.66 -10.05
CA ASN A 91 -17.81 -7.76 -11.06
C ASN A 91 -17.14 -6.37 -11.04
N TYR A 92 -16.40 -6.05 -9.98
CA TYR A 92 -15.73 -4.77 -9.83
C TYR A 92 -14.30 -4.95 -9.29
N PRO A 93 -13.41 -5.54 -10.09
CA PRO A 93 -12.02 -5.75 -9.67
C PRO A 93 -11.35 -4.41 -9.38
N CYS A 94 -10.65 -4.34 -8.24
CA CYS A 94 -9.82 -3.20 -7.92
C CYS A 94 -8.56 -3.21 -8.80
N ASP A 95 -8.24 -2.07 -9.41
CA ASP A 95 -6.91 -1.89 -9.97
C ASP A 95 -5.89 -1.76 -8.82
N ASN A 96 -4.78 -2.50 -8.92
CA ASN A 96 -3.65 -2.38 -8.00
C ASN A 96 -3.02 -0.97 -8.04
N GLY A 97 -3.18 -0.28 -9.17
CA GLY A 97 -2.60 1.02 -9.45
C GLY A 97 -1.27 0.91 -10.19
N THR A 98 -0.67 2.07 -10.47
CA THR A 98 0.65 2.18 -11.09
C THR A 98 1.70 2.52 -10.04
N LEU A 99 2.77 1.72 -9.99
CA LEU A 99 3.92 1.93 -9.11
C LEU A 99 4.93 2.89 -9.74
N TYR A 100 5.30 3.93 -9.00
CA TYR A 100 6.34 4.90 -9.33
C TYR A 100 7.47 4.79 -8.31
N ILE A 101 8.62 4.25 -8.72
CA ILE A 101 9.81 4.16 -7.87
C ILE A 101 10.66 5.41 -8.06
N PHE A 102 11.05 6.06 -6.96
CA PHE A 102 11.76 7.33 -7.01
C PHE A 102 13.26 7.16 -6.87
N ASN A 103 14.00 7.96 -7.63
CA ASN A 103 15.42 8.16 -7.39
C ASN A 103 15.67 9.11 -6.21
N ALA A 104 16.93 9.30 -5.82
CA ALA A 104 17.30 10.13 -4.68
C ALA A 104 16.78 11.58 -4.77
N ALA A 105 16.80 12.19 -5.97
CA ALA A 105 16.31 13.56 -6.17
C ALA A 105 14.78 13.64 -6.02
N GLN A 106 14.06 12.69 -6.61
CA GLN A 106 12.59 12.61 -6.52
C GLN A 106 12.11 12.27 -5.11
N LYS A 107 12.86 11.43 -4.38
CA LYS A 107 12.62 11.15 -2.95
C LYS A 107 12.72 12.42 -2.12
N ALA A 108 13.78 13.21 -2.32
CA ALA A 108 13.92 14.49 -1.63
C ALA A 108 12.78 15.47 -1.99
N GLU A 109 12.45 15.61 -3.29
CA GLU A 109 11.41 16.53 -3.75
C GLU A 109 9.99 16.14 -3.27
N SER A 110 9.71 14.84 -3.17
CA SER A 110 8.40 14.33 -2.74
C SER A 110 8.14 14.44 -1.23
N GLY A 111 9.13 14.86 -0.43
CA GLY A 111 9.04 14.90 1.03
C GLY A 111 9.48 13.61 1.71
N GLY A 112 10.35 12.82 1.07
CA GLY A 112 10.98 11.64 1.66
C GLY A 112 10.40 10.30 1.21
N TYR A 113 9.44 10.26 0.27
CA TYR A 113 8.88 9.00 -0.21
C TYR A 113 9.87 8.23 -1.09
N ASP A 114 9.98 6.93 -0.89
CA ASP A 114 10.76 6.03 -1.75
C ASP A 114 10.02 5.67 -3.04
N ALA A 115 8.69 5.63 -2.98
CA ALA A 115 7.83 5.30 -4.10
C ALA A 115 6.43 5.89 -3.92
N ALA A 116 5.62 5.79 -4.97
CA ALA A 116 4.20 6.11 -4.94
C ALA A 116 3.37 5.06 -5.68
N ILE A 117 2.15 4.84 -5.21
CA ILE A 117 1.14 4.06 -5.90
C ILE A 117 0.02 5.01 -6.30
N VAL A 118 -0.16 5.17 -7.61
CA VAL A 118 -1.28 5.94 -8.17
C VAL A 118 -2.39 4.96 -8.54
N TYR A 119 -3.52 5.03 -7.84
CA TYR A 119 -4.65 4.11 -8.03
C TYR A 119 -5.91 4.83 -8.49
N TRP A 120 -6.79 4.09 -9.17
CA TRP A 120 -8.01 4.61 -9.80
C TRP A 120 -7.76 5.84 -10.68
N CYS A 121 -6.68 5.78 -11.46
CA CYS A 121 -6.36 6.75 -12.49
C CYS A 121 -6.49 6.10 -13.87
N LYS A 122 -7.27 6.69 -14.77
CA LYS A 122 -7.41 6.21 -16.15
C LYS A 122 -6.22 6.59 -17.05
N PHE A 123 -5.29 7.39 -16.54
CA PHE A 123 -4.16 7.93 -17.31
C PHE A 123 -2.84 7.56 -16.65
N SER A 124 -1.84 7.22 -17.46
CA SER A 124 -0.47 7.15 -16.97
C SER A 124 0.02 8.57 -16.69
N LEU A 125 0.33 8.88 -15.43
CA LEU A 125 0.95 10.15 -15.06
C LEU A 125 2.45 10.11 -15.33
N ARG A 126 3.03 11.29 -15.56
CA ARG A 126 4.49 11.45 -15.53
C ARG A 126 4.97 11.45 -14.08
N THR A 127 6.16 10.90 -13.84
CA THR A 127 6.72 10.77 -12.49
C THR A 127 6.83 12.13 -11.79
N GLU A 128 7.19 13.20 -12.50
CA GLU A 128 7.34 14.55 -11.95
C GLU A 128 6.00 15.08 -11.42
N ASP A 129 4.90 14.74 -12.08
CA ASP A 129 3.56 15.15 -11.66
C ASP A 129 3.08 14.36 -10.43
N VAL A 130 3.57 13.13 -10.23
CA VAL A 130 3.31 12.33 -9.03
C VAL A 130 4.11 12.89 -7.85
N VAL A 131 5.40 13.19 -8.05
CA VAL A 131 6.29 13.80 -7.05
C VAL A 131 5.69 15.12 -6.54
N LYS A 132 5.27 16.01 -7.43
CA LYS A 132 4.62 17.29 -7.06
C LYS A 132 3.35 17.09 -6.22
N ARG A 133 2.53 16.08 -6.53
CA ARG A 133 1.30 15.76 -5.78
C ARG A 133 1.56 15.22 -4.38
N LEU A 134 2.71 14.58 -4.15
CA LEU A 134 3.14 14.14 -2.83
C LEU A 134 3.71 15.28 -1.99
N ARG A 135 4.47 16.18 -2.62
CA ARG A 135 4.99 17.40 -1.99
C ARG A 135 3.87 18.27 -1.41
N THR A 136 2.71 18.32 -2.05
CA THR A 136 1.59 19.21 -1.68
C THR A 136 0.80 18.70 -0.44
N LYS A 137 1.42 17.97 0.47
CA LYS A 137 0.80 17.58 1.75
C LYS A 137 1.09 18.68 2.80
N HIS A 138 0.11 19.58 2.92
CA HIS A 138 -0.06 20.64 3.94
C HIS A 138 1.00 21.74 3.96
#